data_AF-A0A254T2D8-F1
#
_entry.id   AF-A0A254T2D8-F1
#
_cell.length_a   1.000
_cell.length_b   1.000
_cell.length_c   1.000
_cell.angle_alpha   90.00
_cell.angle_beta   90.00
_cell.angle_gamma   90.00
#
_symmetry.space_group_name_H-M   'P 1'
#
loop_
_entity.id
_entity.type
_entity.pdbx_description
1 polymer ?
#
loop_
_entity_poly.entity_id
_entity_poly.type
_entity_poly.pdbx_seq_one_letter_code
_entity_poly.pdbx_strand_id
1 'polypeptide(L)'
;MIVVSDTTPLISLLKIRRLDLLESLFGAVHIPQGVFDELTANPDFAEEASEIQECEFIRIQDVNPQEVSLFRRTTGLDLGESEALVLTDRLKADLLLVDEIRARHVAKSIGFNIMGTIGIFSAAYKEGFLSADEIREAVEILRSSGRHIGERLFKKLLESL
;
A
#
# COMPACT_ATOMS: atom_id res chain seq x y z
N MET A 1 -12.15 -9.88 -4.83
CA MET A 1 -12.26 -8.49 -4.32
C MET A 1 -11.40 -7.60 -5.19
N ILE A 2 -11.74 -6.33 -5.31
CA ILE A 2 -10.94 -5.32 -6.02
C ILE A 2 -10.16 -4.54 -4.95
N VAL A 3 -8.82 -4.60 -5.02
CA VAL A 3 -7.93 -3.87 -4.12
C VAL A 3 -7.16 -2.83 -4.93
N VAL A 4 -7.09 -1.60 -4.41
CA VAL A 4 -6.22 -0.55 -4.93
C VAL A 4 -5.13 -0.26 -3.91
N SER A 5 -3.89 -0.02 -4.34
CA SER A 5 -2.81 0.38 -3.44
C SER A 5 -2.20 1.71 -3.83
N ASP A 6 -1.87 2.48 -2.79
CA ASP A 6 -0.91 3.58 -2.85
C ASP A 6 0.55 3.04 -2.80
N THR A 7 1.53 3.92 -2.96
CA THR A 7 2.96 3.58 -3.02
C THR A 7 3.47 2.97 -1.72
N THR A 8 3.03 3.49 -0.58
CA THR A 8 3.75 3.25 0.67
C THR A 8 3.57 1.88 1.32
N PRO A 9 2.42 1.18 1.17
CA PRO A 9 2.33 -0.24 1.47
C PRO A 9 3.22 -1.09 0.57
N LEU A 10 3.32 -0.76 -0.72
CA LEU A 10 4.12 -1.50 -1.71
C LEU A 10 5.61 -1.39 -1.37
N ILE A 11 6.11 -0.17 -1.11
CA ILE A 11 7.49 0.05 -0.66
C ILE A 11 7.76 -0.74 0.62
N SER A 12 6.82 -0.78 1.55
CA SER A 12 7.02 -1.49 2.81
C SER A 12 7.14 -3.01 2.59
N LEU A 13 6.36 -3.58 1.68
CA LEU A 13 6.45 -5.01 1.33
C LEU A 13 7.71 -5.35 0.53
N LEU A 14 8.11 -4.49 -0.41
CA LEU A 14 9.37 -4.63 -1.16
C LEU A 14 10.58 -4.65 -0.21
N LYS A 15 10.62 -3.72 0.76
CA LYS A 15 11.72 -3.63 1.74
C LYS A 15 11.91 -4.88 2.59
N ILE A 16 10.84 -5.61 2.86
CA ILE A 16 10.89 -6.87 3.61
C ILE A 16 10.91 -8.11 2.69
N ARG A 17 10.95 -7.90 1.37
CA ARG A 17 10.89 -8.95 0.33
C ARG A 17 9.68 -9.86 0.46
N ARG A 18 8.52 -9.27 0.76
CA ARG A 18 7.25 -9.99 0.93
C ARG A 18 6.10 -9.42 0.09
N LEU A 19 6.38 -9.04 -1.16
CA LEU A 19 5.36 -8.58 -2.09
C LEU A 19 4.32 -9.68 -2.39
N ASP A 20 4.73 -10.96 -2.29
CA ASP A 20 3.91 -12.18 -2.40
C ASP A 20 2.67 -12.18 -1.50
N LEU A 21 2.72 -11.44 -0.39
CA LEU A 21 1.58 -11.30 0.53
C LEU A 21 0.36 -10.67 -0.14
N LEU A 22 0.56 -9.79 -1.13
CA LEU A 22 -0.54 -9.16 -1.84
C LEU A 22 -1.30 -10.18 -2.71
N GLU A 23 -0.59 -11.06 -3.40
CA GLU A 23 -1.20 -12.15 -4.16
C GLU A 23 -1.90 -13.13 -3.23
N SER A 24 -1.21 -13.55 -2.16
CA SER A 24 -1.74 -14.53 -1.20
C SER A 24 -3.01 -14.04 -0.50
N LEU A 25 -3.08 -12.75 -0.18
CA LEU A 25 -4.22 -12.16 0.53
C LEU A 25 -5.34 -11.67 -0.39
N PHE A 26 -5.01 -11.15 -1.58
CA PHE A 26 -5.95 -10.40 -2.40
C PHE A 26 -6.09 -10.93 -3.84
N GLY A 27 -5.18 -11.79 -4.28
CA GLY A 27 -5.10 -12.32 -5.64
C GLY A 27 -4.55 -11.33 -6.66
N ALA A 28 -5.08 -10.10 -6.70
CA ALA A 28 -4.56 -9.02 -7.54
C ALA A 28 -4.74 -7.65 -6.88
N VAL A 29 -3.80 -6.75 -7.15
CA VAL A 29 -3.81 -5.37 -6.65
C VAL A 29 -3.68 -4.40 -7.82
N HIS A 30 -4.58 -3.43 -7.87
CA HIS A 30 -4.54 -2.36 -8.86
C HIS A 30 -3.74 -1.17 -8.31
N ILE A 31 -2.88 -0.60 -9.14
CA ILE A 31 -2.11 0.60 -8.79
C ILE A 31 -2.27 1.64 -9.90
N PRO A 32 -2.36 2.94 -9.56
CA PRO A 32 -2.36 3.97 -10.57
C PRO A 32 -0.97 4.13 -11.21
N GLN A 33 -0.93 4.68 -12.43
CA GLN A 33 0.33 4.90 -13.16
C GLN A 33 1.36 5.70 -12.35
N GLY A 34 0.98 6.75 -11.62
CA GLY A 34 1.93 7.55 -10.83
C GLY A 34 2.55 6.79 -9.66
N VAL A 35 1.83 5.83 -9.07
CA VAL A 35 2.40 4.92 -8.06
C VAL A 35 3.43 3.98 -8.70
N PHE A 36 3.13 3.42 -9.87
CA PHE A 36 4.09 2.60 -10.61
C PHE A 36 5.35 3.40 -11.02
N ASP A 37 5.16 4.62 -11.49
CA ASP A 37 6.26 5.50 -11.89
C ASP A 37 7.14 5.82 -10.68
N GLU A 38 6.56 6.10 -9.51
CA GLU A 38 7.31 6.35 -8.28
C GLU A 38 8.15 5.12 -7.86
N LEU A 39 7.57 3.93 -7.93
CA LEU A 39 8.25 2.68 -7.57
C LEU A 39 9.41 2.32 -8.51
N THR A 40 9.37 2.82 -9.75
CA THR A 40 10.34 2.45 -10.80
C THR A 40 11.30 3.58 -11.18
N ALA A 41 11.12 4.78 -10.63
CA ALA A 41 11.89 5.97 -11.00
C ALA A 41 13.33 5.99 -10.47
N ASN A 42 13.63 5.28 -9.38
CA ASN A 42 14.94 5.36 -8.73
C ASN A 42 15.87 4.22 -9.22
N PRO A 43 16.96 4.54 -9.94
CA PRO A 43 17.87 3.53 -10.49
C PRO A 43 18.65 2.76 -9.42
N ASP A 44 18.77 3.28 -8.19
CA ASP A 44 19.42 2.59 -7.08
C ASP A 44 18.60 1.38 -6.56
N PHE A 45 17.33 1.29 -6.96
CA PHE A 45 16.37 0.22 -6.58
C PHE A 45 15.90 -0.57 -7.82
N ALA A 46 16.81 -0.84 -8.76
CA ALA A 46 16.50 -1.52 -10.00
C ALA A 46 15.96 -2.95 -9.80
N GLU A 47 16.38 -3.65 -8.74
CA GLU A 47 15.87 -4.98 -8.40
C GLU A 47 14.39 -4.91 -7.98
N GLU A 48 14.04 -4.01 -7.06
CA GLU A 48 12.66 -3.80 -6.63
C GLU A 48 11.76 -3.29 -7.77
N ALA A 49 12.30 -2.42 -8.63
CA ALA A 49 11.60 -1.96 -9.82
C ALA A 49 11.30 -3.12 -10.79
N SER A 50 12.25 -4.04 -10.97
CA SER A 50 12.06 -5.23 -11.81
C SER A 50 11.02 -6.17 -11.20
N GLU A 51 11.02 -6.35 -9.87
CA GLU A 51 10.01 -7.15 -9.15
C GLU A 51 8.60 -6.61 -9.43
N ILE A 52 8.40 -5.28 -9.40
CA ILE A 52 7.10 -4.67 -9.73
C ILE A 52 6.75 -4.81 -11.21
N GLN A 53 7.71 -4.64 -12.11
CA GLN A 53 7.50 -4.70 -13.56
C GLN A 53 7.12 -6.10 -14.07
N GLU A 54 7.68 -7.13 -13.45
CA GLU A 54 7.47 -8.53 -13.81
C GLU A 54 6.31 -9.18 -13.03
N CYS A 55 5.73 -8.46 -12.07
CA CYS A 55 4.68 -8.97 -11.19
C CYS A 55 3.32 -9.09 -11.90
N GLU A 56 2.83 -10.32 -12.07
CA GLU A 56 1.56 -10.60 -12.76
C GLU A 56 0.31 -10.17 -11.97
N PHE A 57 0.39 -10.11 -10.63
CA PHE A 57 -0.75 -9.75 -9.80
C PHE A 57 -0.90 -8.23 -9.58
N ILE A 58 0.09 -7.42 -9.99
CA ILE A 58 0.01 -5.96 -9.97
C ILE A 58 -0.54 -5.46 -11.30
N ARG A 59 -1.68 -4.78 -11.24
CA ARG A 59 -2.40 -4.27 -12.42
C ARG A 59 -2.32 -2.76 -12.46
N ILE A 60 -1.49 -2.25 -13.36
CA ILE A 60 -1.35 -0.81 -13.58
C ILE A 60 -2.63 -0.28 -14.24
N GLN A 61 -3.12 0.89 -13.78
CA GLN A 61 -4.33 1.53 -14.29
C GLN A 61 -4.10 3.02 -14.51
N ASP A 62 -4.57 3.53 -15.66
CA ASP A 62 -4.57 4.96 -15.93
C ASP A 62 -5.67 5.69 -15.16
N VAL A 63 -5.32 6.83 -14.59
CA VAL A 63 -6.25 7.75 -13.94
C VAL A 63 -6.30 9.06 -14.73
N ASN A 64 -7.50 9.63 -14.87
CA ASN A 64 -7.66 10.89 -15.59
C ASN A 64 -6.94 12.03 -14.85
N PRO A 65 -5.92 12.68 -15.46
CA PRO A 65 -5.15 13.72 -14.78
C PRO A 65 -5.99 14.92 -14.32
N GLN A 66 -7.11 15.20 -14.98
CA GLN A 66 -7.99 16.31 -14.63
C GLN A 66 -8.75 16.05 -13.33
N GLU A 67 -9.24 14.82 -13.15
CA GLU A 67 -9.93 14.36 -11.93
C GLU A 67 -8.96 14.41 -10.74
N VAL A 68 -7.76 13.86 -10.94
CA VAL A 68 -6.68 13.86 -9.94
C VAL A 68 -6.29 15.28 -9.56
N SER A 69 -6.09 16.16 -10.54
CA SER A 69 -5.71 17.56 -10.32
C SER A 69 -6.76 18.33 -9.51
N LEU A 70 -8.04 18.11 -9.80
CA LEU A 70 -9.13 18.70 -9.03
C LEU A 70 -9.15 18.18 -7.60
N PHE A 71 -9.13 16.85 -7.44
CA PHE A 71 -9.16 16.19 -6.14
C PHE A 71 -8.00 16.65 -5.25
N ARG A 72 -6.78 16.68 -5.81
CA ARG A 72 -5.56 17.13 -5.14
C ARG A 72 -5.67 18.57 -4.61
N ARG A 73 -6.25 19.49 -5.41
CA ARG A 73 -6.47 20.88 -4.97
C ARG A 73 -7.43 20.98 -3.79
N THR A 74 -8.41 20.09 -3.73
CA THR A 74 -9.44 20.08 -2.67
C THR A 74 -8.93 19.41 -1.39
N THR A 75 -8.14 18.35 -1.50
CA THR A 75 -7.71 17.53 -0.35
C THR A 75 -6.32 17.90 0.17
N GLY A 76 -5.47 18.49 -0.67
CA GLY A 76 -4.08 18.80 -0.34
C GLY A 76 -3.17 17.57 -0.25
N LEU A 77 -3.60 16.44 -0.80
CA LEU A 77 -2.81 15.21 -0.89
C LEU A 77 -1.71 15.33 -1.96
N ASP A 78 -0.76 14.39 -1.96
CA ASP A 78 0.19 14.29 -3.06
C ASP A 78 -0.44 13.63 -4.31
N LEU A 79 0.37 13.42 -5.34
CA LEU A 79 -0.11 12.87 -6.61
C LEU A 79 -0.52 11.40 -6.46
N GLY A 80 0.34 10.55 -5.88
CA GLY A 80 0.11 9.11 -5.74
C GLY A 80 -1.09 8.82 -4.84
N GLU A 81 -1.17 9.50 -3.68
CA GLU A 81 -2.30 9.41 -2.76
C GLU A 81 -3.63 9.79 -3.45
N SER A 82 -3.61 10.87 -4.25
CA SER A 82 -4.78 11.35 -4.97
C SER A 82 -5.21 10.38 -6.08
N GLU A 83 -4.26 9.86 -6.84
CA GLU A 83 -4.53 8.88 -7.89
C GLU A 83 -5.10 7.58 -7.34
N ALA A 84 -4.55 7.06 -6.25
CA ALA A 84 -5.03 5.84 -5.60
C ALA A 84 -6.48 6.02 -5.09
N LEU A 85 -6.81 7.17 -4.52
CA LEU A 85 -8.17 7.49 -4.08
C LEU A 85 -9.16 7.60 -5.24
N VAL A 86 -8.78 8.31 -6.32
CA VAL A 86 -9.63 8.44 -7.51
C VAL A 86 -9.83 7.07 -8.18
N LEU A 87 -8.79 6.27 -8.28
CA LEU A 87 -8.87 4.91 -8.82
C LEU A 87 -9.76 4.00 -7.97
N THR A 88 -9.66 4.11 -6.64
CA THR A 88 -10.54 3.40 -5.69
C THR A 88 -12.01 3.71 -5.97
N ASP A 89 -12.37 4.98 -6.15
CA ASP A 89 -13.75 5.35 -6.47
C ASP A 89 -14.19 4.82 -7.83
N ARG A 90 -13.34 4.96 -8.85
CA ARG A 90 -13.65 4.59 -10.23
C ARG A 90 -13.89 3.09 -10.38
N LEU A 91 -13.04 2.27 -9.77
CA LEU A 91 -13.16 0.81 -9.81
C LEU A 91 -14.21 0.29 -8.83
N LYS A 92 -14.78 1.15 -7.97
CA LYS A 92 -15.61 0.76 -6.83
C LYS A 92 -14.90 -0.32 -6.00
N ALA A 93 -13.63 -0.07 -5.72
CA ALA A 93 -12.76 -1.03 -5.05
C ALA A 93 -13.26 -1.35 -3.63
N ASP A 94 -13.10 -2.61 -3.24
CA ASP A 94 -13.53 -3.11 -1.93
C ASP A 94 -12.60 -2.62 -0.80
N LEU A 95 -11.34 -2.32 -1.14
CA LEU A 95 -10.29 -1.97 -0.21
C LEU A 95 -9.23 -1.06 -0.85
N LEU A 96 -8.84 -0.01 -0.12
CA LEU A 96 -7.67 0.82 -0.44
C LEU A 96 -6.52 0.54 0.55
N LEU A 97 -5.35 0.21 0.03
CA LEU A 97 -4.12 0.08 0.81
C LEU A 97 -3.41 1.44 0.90
N VAL A 98 -3.28 1.98 2.11
CA VAL A 98 -2.70 3.31 2.37
C VAL A 98 -2.22 3.47 3.82
N ASP A 99 -1.03 4.05 4.02
CA ASP A 99 -0.43 4.25 5.36
C ASP A 99 -0.55 5.70 5.87
N GLU A 100 -0.52 6.68 4.97
CA GLU A 100 -0.42 8.10 5.26
C GLU A 100 -1.63 8.61 6.04
N ILE A 101 -1.39 9.29 7.17
CA ILE A 101 -2.46 9.71 8.08
C ILE A 101 -3.49 10.59 7.37
N ARG A 102 -3.06 11.50 6.49
CA ARG A 102 -3.94 12.40 5.75
C ARG A 102 -4.77 11.64 4.72
N ALA A 103 -4.14 10.84 3.86
CA ALA A 103 -4.85 10.02 2.88
C ALA A 103 -5.83 9.05 3.56
N ARG A 104 -5.46 8.43 4.69
CA ARG A 104 -6.36 7.59 5.50
C ARG A 104 -7.56 8.36 6.03
N HIS A 105 -7.40 9.62 6.44
CA HIS A 105 -8.50 10.45 6.91
C HIS A 105 -9.47 10.79 5.76
N VAL A 106 -8.94 11.18 4.60
CA VAL A 106 -9.72 11.48 3.40
C VAL A 106 -10.46 10.24 2.89
N ALA A 107 -9.78 9.10 2.79
CA ALA A 107 -10.40 7.83 2.39
C ALA A 107 -11.62 7.47 3.27
N LYS A 108 -11.46 7.61 4.59
CA LYS A 108 -12.54 7.33 5.54
C LYS A 108 -13.70 8.32 5.45
N SER A 109 -13.43 9.62 5.22
CA SER A 109 -14.51 10.61 5.10
C SER A 109 -15.34 10.40 3.84
N ILE A 110 -14.75 9.80 2.80
CA ILE A 110 -15.43 9.38 1.56
C ILE A 110 -16.15 8.02 1.72
N GLY A 111 -15.85 7.28 2.78
CA GLY A 111 -16.49 6.00 3.12
C GLY A 111 -15.77 4.76 2.58
N PHE A 112 -14.50 4.87 2.20
CA PHE A 112 -13.71 3.71 1.75
C PHE A 112 -13.27 2.84 2.92
N ASN A 113 -13.28 1.53 2.69
CA ASN A 113 -12.56 0.59 3.52
C ASN A 113 -11.06 0.75 3.26
N ILE A 114 -10.28 0.79 4.33
CA ILE A 114 -8.83 0.96 4.22
C ILE A 114 -8.07 -0.08 5.02
N MET A 115 -6.89 -0.41 4.52
CA MET A 115 -5.88 -1.19 5.22
C MET A 115 -4.52 -0.52 5.02
N GLY A 116 -3.64 -0.59 6.02
CA GLY A 116 -2.24 -0.17 5.86
C GLY A 116 -1.31 -1.35 6.04
N THR A 117 0.00 -1.14 5.97
CA THR A 117 1.03 -2.19 6.10
C THR A 117 0.84 -3.06 7.35
N ILE A 118 0.55 -2.45 8.51
CA ILE A 118 0.26 -3.20 9.75
C ILE A 118 -0.99 -4.08 9.65
N GLY A 119 -2.00 -3.63 8.92
CA GLY A 119 -3.19 -4.43 8.65
C GLY A 119 -2.89 -5.63 7.76
N ILE A 120 -2.01 -5.45 6.76
CA ILE A 120 -1.52 -6.54 5.91
C ILE A 120 -0.79 -7.58 6.75
N PHE A 121 0.11 -7.16 7.65
CA PHE A 121 0.80 -8.11 8.56
C PHE A 121 -0.18 -8.85 9.47
N SER A 122 -1.18 -8.17 10.02
CA SER A 122 -2.21 -8.82 10.83
C SER A 122 -3.02 -9.84 10.04
N ALA A 123 -3.36 -9.54 8.78
CA ALA A 123 -4.06 -10.48 7.90
C ALA A 123 -3.17 -11.68 7.54
N ALA A 124 -1.93 -11.41 7.13
CA ALA A 124 -0.95 -12.44 6.81
C ALA A 124 -0.67 -13.38 7.99
N TYR A 125 -0.62 -12.87 9.22
CA TYR A 125 -0.51 -13.69 10.42
C TYR A 125 -1.69 -14.63 10.59
N LYS A 126 -2.91 -14.10 10.47
CA LYS A 126 -4.15 -14.88 10.66
C LYS A 126 -4.31 -15.99 9.63
N GLU A 127 -3.88 -15.74 8.39
CA GLU A 127 -3.91 -16.72 7.32
C GLU A 127 -2.68 -17.65 7.33
N GLY A 128 -1.73 -17.45 8.24
CA GLY A 128 -0.53 -18.29 8.38
C GLY A 128 0.57 -18.04 7.35
N PHE A 129 0.53 -16.92 6.62
CA PHE A 129 1.57 -16.52 5.65
C PHE A 129 2.78 -15.84 6.31
N LEU A 130 2.62 -15.40 7.55
CA LEU A 130 3.69 -14.87 8.39
C LEU A 130 3.56 -15.45 9.81
N SER A 131 4.69 -15.78 10.40
CA SER A 131 4.83 -16.05 11.83
C SER A 131 4.99 -14.75 12.63
N ALA A 132 4.83 -14.87 13.95
CA ALA A 132 5.02 -13.73 14.85
C ALA A 132 6.46 -13.18 14.81
N ASP A 133 7.45 -14.05 14.60
CA ASP A 133 8.86 -13.65 14.54
C ASP A 133 9.21 -12.95 13.23
N GLU A 134 8.71 -13.44 12.09
CA GLU A 134 8.86 -12.75 10.80
C GLU A 134 8.22 -11.34 10.83
N ILE A 135 7.09 -11.18 11.54
CA ILE A 135 6.47 -9.86 11.70
C ILE A 135 7.34 -8.92 12.53
N ARG A 136 7.97 -9.42 13.60
CA ARG A 136 8.89 -8.61 14.42
C ARG A 136 10.09 -8.15 13.57
N GLU A 137 10.70 -9.06 12.83
CA GLU A 137 11.82 -8.78 11.92
C GLU A 137 11.43 -7.78 10.83
N ALA A 138 10.28 -7.99 10.17
CA ALA A 138 9.75 -7.08 9.17
C ALA A 138 9.58 -5.65 9.71
N VAL A 139 9.05 -5.50 10.93
CA VAL A 139 8.89 -4.18 11.56
C VAL A 139 10.22 -3.52 11.89
N GLU A 140 11.23 -4.30 12.31
CA GLU A 140 12.58 -3.78 12.56
C GLU A 140 13.26 -3.30 11.26
N ILE A 141 13.14 -4.06 10.17
CA ILE A 141 13.60 -3.65 8.84
C ILE A 141 12.93 -2.33 8.43
N LEU A 142 11.62 -2.22 8.58
CA LEU A 142 10.90 -1.01 8.21
C LEU A 142 11.34 0.21 9.04
N ARG A 143 11.48 0.06 10.36
CA ARG A 143 11.96 1.13 11.24
C ARG A 143 13.38 1.57 10.89
N SER A 144 14.30 0.63 10.67
CA SER A 144 15.69 0.94 10.31
C SER A 144 15.82 1.61 8.93
N SER A 145 14.87 1.34 8.03
CA SER A 145 14.78 1.97 6.71
C SER A 145 14.16 3.38 6.71
N GLY A 146 13.83 3.93 7.89
CA GLY A 146 13.21 5.26 8.04
C GLY A 146 11.69 5.28 7.85
N ARG A 147 11.02 4.12 7.74
CA ARG A 147 9.55 4.06 7.69
C ARG A 147 8.97 4.23 9.10
N HIS A 148 8.04 5.16 9.23
CA HIS A 148 7.37 5.40 10.51
C HIS A 148 6.19 4.42 10.69
N ILE A 149 6.34 3.50 11.64
CA ILE A 149 5.27 2.62 12.09
C ILE A 149 4.75 3.17 13.41
N GLY A 150 3.46 3.55 13.45
CA GLY A 150 2.86 4.09 14.66
C GLY A 150 2.89 3.08 15.81
N GLU A 151 3.54 3.43 16.92
CA GLU A 151 3.72 2.56 18.11
C GLU A 151 2.43 1.91 18.59
N ARG A 152 1.32 2.66 18.56
CA ARG A 152 0.01 2.15 18.99
C ARG A 152 -0.50 1.01 18.10
N LEU A 153 -0.28 1.11 16.79
CA LEU A 153 -0.70 0.08 15.83
C LEU A 153 0.20 -1.15 15.96
N PHE A 154 1.50 -0.94 16.10
CA PHE A 154 2.45 -2.03 16.31
C PHE A 154 2.19 -2.78 17.61
N LYS A 155 1.97 -2.07 18.73
CA LYS A 155 1.64 -2.70 20.00
C LYS A 155 0.37 -3.55 19.92
N LYS A 156 -0.67 -3.04 19.25
CA LYS A 156 -1.89 -3.81 18.99
C LYS A 156 -1.65 -5.05 18.15
N LEU A 157 -0.78 -4.96 17.14
CA LEU A 157 -0.39 -6.12 16.34
C LEU A 157 0.26 -7.17 17.25
N LEU A 158 1.25 -6.77 18.05
CA LEU A 158 1.95 -7.67 18.98
C LEU A 158 1.04 -8.33 20.02
N GLU A 159 -0.01 -7.64 20.49
CA GLU A 159 -1.02 -8.22 21.40
C GLU A 159 -1.89 -9.28 20.73
N SER A 160 -1.90 -9.32 19.38
CA SER A 160 -2.69 -10.26 18.58
C SER A 160 -1.87 -11.36 17.90
N LEU A 161 -0.54 -11.30 18.02
CA LEU A 161 0.38 -12.37 17.62
C LEU A 161 0.38 -13.46 18.70
#